data_AF-A0A9D4KEZ8-F1
#
_entry.id   AF-A0A9D4KEZ8-F1
#
_cell.length_a   1.000
_cell.length_b   1.000
_cell.length_c   1.000
_cell.angle_alpha   90.00
_cell.angle_beta   90.00
_cell.angle_gamma   90.00
#
_symmetry.space_group_name_H-M   'P 1'
#
loop_
_entity.id
_entity.type
_entity.pdbx_description
1 polymer ?
#
loop_
_entity_poly.entity_id
_entity_poly.type
_entity_poly.pdbx_seq_one_letter_code
_entity_poly.pdbx_strand_id
1 'polypeptide(L)'
;MAQKSQHYSVIGETTELKRRQTKHPIYNIGDSVLLRYKKKGLLNRRIWAVDGVIQKRSMKTNMHKIKYRVPESARAGQSTRSEEKWYHVSNLAQYTCTSTGASNKKRLHRKQYCISTTKSSLLENLRSEFRLPVVMDPIGNGNCQFGAVSYHLRQYGIHRSEETLRHDEETCLRQLGTW
;
A
#
# COMPACT_ATOMS: atom_id res chain seq x y z
N MET A 1 -21.41 43.92 -23.76
CA MET A 1 -21.12 42.47 -23.93
C MET A 1 -20.06 42.09 -22.91
N ALA A 2 -20.43 41.32 -21.89
CA ALA A 2 -19.58 41.09 -20.71
C ALA A 2 -18.76 39.79 -20.84
N GLN A 3 -17.43 39.91 -20.71
CA GLN A 3 -16.51 38.80 -20.60
C GLN A 3 -16.71 38.09 -19.25
N LYS A 4 -17.11 36.82 -19.26
CA LYS A 4 -17.14 35.97 -18.06
C LYS A 4 -15.76 35.37 -17.85
N SER A 5 -15.03 35.90 -16.86
CA SER A 5 -13.84 35.28 -16.27
C SER A 5 -14.26 33.99 -15.55
N GLN A 6 -13.79 32.83 -16.03
CA GLN A 6 -13.96 31.57 -15.31
C GLN A 6 -12.77 31.37 -14.37
N HIS A 7 -13.05 31.56 -13.09
CA HIS A 7 -12.16 31.22 -11.98
C HIS A 7 -12.09 29.68 -11.86
N TYR A 8 -10.99 29.07 -12.27
CA TYR A 8 -10.73 27.65 -11.99
C TYR A 8 -10.08 27.54 -10.61
N SER A 9 -10.83 27.09 -9.61
CA SER A 9 -10.27 26.64 -8.33
C SER A 9 -9.59 25.28 -8.55
N VAL A 10 -8.31 25.21 -8.22
CA VAL A 10 -7.52 23.97 -8.20
C VAL A 10 -8.10 23.06 -7.11
N ILE A 11 -8.97 22.12 -7.50
CA ILE A 11 -9.42 21.03 -6.63
C ILE A 11 -8.30 19.99 -6.62
N GLY A 12 -7.24 20.31 -5.88
CA GLY A 12 -6.04 19.49 -5.73
C GLY A 12 -5.80 19.05 -4.30
N GLU A 13 -6.81 19.02 -3.44
CA GLU A 13 -6.70 18.56 -2.06
C GLU A 13 -8.03 17.95 -1.64
N THR A 14 -8.12 16.62 -1.64
CA THR A 14 -8.88 15.79 -0.66
C THR A 14 -9.01 14.36 -1.19
N THR A 15 -7.94 13.60 -1.13
CA THR A 15 -8.04 12.13 -0.98
C THR A 15 -7.31 11.69 0.28
N GLU A 16 -7.36 12.51 1.32
CA GLU A 16 -7.26 11.98 2.67
C GLU A 16 -8.60 11.31 2.98
N LEU A 17 -8.70 10.01 2.63
CA LEU A 17 -9.56 9.10 3.37
C LEU A 17 -9.44 9.49 4.84
N LYS A 18 -10.56 9.88 5.48
CA LYS A 18 -10.71 10.06 6.94
C LYS A 18 -10.34 8.73 7.62
N ARG A 19 -9.05 8.39 7.63
CA ARG A 19 -8.45 7.45 8.54
C ARG A 19 -8.79 8.02 9.89
N ARG A 20 -9.61 7.30 10.67
CA ARG A 20 -9.91 7.62 12.06
C ARG A 20 -8.62 8.20 12.64
N GLN A 21 -8.64 9.45 13.12
CA GLN A 21 -7.50 10.11 13.74
C GLN A 21 -7.10 9.29 14.97
N THR A 22 -6.34 8.22 14.76
CA THR A 22 -5.70 7.47 15.81
C THR A 22 -4.60 8.38 16.29
N LYS A 23 -4.67 8.78 17.57
CA LYS A 23 -3.62 9.60 18.20
C LYS A 23 -2.27 8.98 17.88
N HIS A 24 -1.44 9.72 17.14
CA HIS A 24 -0.10 9.25 16.84
C HIS A 24 0.69 9.09 18.14
N PRO A 25 1.52 8.05 18.28
CA PRO A 25 2.41 7.90 19.43
C PRO A 25 3.27 9.16 19.56
N ILE A 26 3.37 9.68 20.77
CA ILE A 26 4.26 10.82 21.07
C ILE A 26 5.65 10.25 21.34
N TYR A 27 6.62 10.67 20.54
CA TYR A 27 8.01 10.29 20.73
C TYR A 27 8.82 11.44 21.34
N ASN A 28 9.78 11.11 22.19
CA ASN A 28 10.69 12.04 22.82
C ASN A 28 12.07 12.01 22.14
N ILE A 29 12.82 13.08 22.36
CA ILE A 29 14.22 13.15 21.92
C ILE A 29 15.01 12.11 22.72
N GLY A 30 15.83 11.31 22.03
CA GLY A 30 16.57 10.18 22.61
C GLY A 30 15.88 8.82 22.49
N ASP A 31 14.60 8.76 22.08
CA ASP A 31 13.90 7.49 21.93
C ASP A 31 14.47 6.67 20.76
N SER A 32 14.65 5.37 21.01
CA SER A 32 14.96 4.36 19.98
C SER A 32 13.69 3.94 19.26
N VAL A 33 13.67 4.12 17.94
CA VAL A 33 12.53 3.86 17.07
C VAL A 33 12.93 3.00 15.87
N LEU A 34 11.96 2.24 15.38
CA LEU A 34 12.02 1.54 14.10
C LEU A 34 11.52 2.48 13.00
N LEU A 35 12.42 2.82 12.09
CA LEU A 35 12.16 3.66 10.93
C LEU A 35 11.81 2.81 9.71
N ARG A 36 10.73 3.22 9.03
CA ARG A 36 10.33 2.66 7.73
C ARG A 36 11.20 3.21 6.61
N TYR A 37 12.30 2.52 6.29
CA TYR A 37 13.24 2.90 5.24
C TYR A 37 12.82 2.35 3.87
N LYS A 38 12.71 3.26 2.88
CA LYS A 38 12.53 2.92 1.47
C LYS A 38 13.82 3.25 0.73
N LYS A 39 14.44 2.24 0.13
CA LYS A 39 15.55 2.47 -0.81
C LYS A 39 15.03 3.33 -1.97
N LYS A 40 15.89 4.14 -2.59
CA LYS A 40 15.55 4.84 -3.85
C LYS A 40 15.69 3.84 -5.01
N GLY A 41 14.68 3.78 -5.90
CA GLY A 41 14.66 2.88 -7.06
C GLY A 41 13.23 2.59 -7.56
N LEU A 42 13.10 2.30 -8.86
CA LEU A 42 11.81 2.17 -9.58
C LEU A 42 10.90 1.02 -9.10
N LEU A 43 11.40 0.05 -8.34
CA LEU A 43 10.65 -1.16 -7.96
C LEU A 43 10.91 -1.60 -6.50
N ASN A 44 10.94 -0.66 -5.56
CA ASN A 44 11.07 -1.01 -4.15
C ASN A 44 9.76 -1.51 -3.54
N ARG A 45 9.37 -2.74 -3.91
CA ARG A 45 8.29 -3.52 -3.27
C ARG A 45 8.61 -3.86 -1.81
N ARG A 46 9.89 -3.85 -1.42
CA ARG A 46 10.33 -4.21 -0.07
C ARG A 46 10.62 -2.98 0.77
N ILE A 47 9.87 -2.84 1.86
CA ILE A 47 10.08 -1.83 2.88
C ILE A 47 10.96 -2.42 3.98
N TRP A 48 12.02 -1.71 4.36
CA TRP A 48 12.95 -2.14 5.39
C TRP A 48 12.63 -1.43 6.70
N ALA A 49 12.74 -2.14 7.82
CA ALA A 49 12.72 -1.54 9.15
C ALA A 49 14.17 -1.34 9.59
N VAL A 50 14.50 -0.11 10.01
CA VAL A 50 15.86 0.28 10.39
C VAL A 50 15.83 0.95 11.75
N ASP A 51 16.80 0.63 12.59
CA ASP A 51 16.88 1.21 13.92
C ASP A 51 17.41 2.65 13.83
N GLY A 52 16.75 3.55 14.54
CA GLY A 52 17.12 4.96 14.59
C GLY A 52 16.84 5.60 15.94
N VAL A 53 17.49 6.73 16.19
CA VAL A 53 17.32 7.52 17.41
C VAL A 53 16.82 8.91 17.04
N ILE A 54 15.80 9.38 17.76
CA ILE A 54 15.24 10.72 17.56
C ILE A 54 16.19 11.77 18.11
N GLN A 55 16.65 12.66 17.24
CA GLN A 55 17.54 13.77 17.58
C GLN A 55 16.76 15.06 17.83
N LYS A 56 15.72 15.32 17.04
CA LYS A 56 14.88 16.52 17.14
C LYS A 56 13.43 16.19 16.84
N ARG A 57 12.51 16.95 17.42
CA ARG A 57 11.07 16.86 17.13
C ARG A 57 10.50 18.22 16.78
N SER A 58 9.55 18.22 15.85
CA SER A 58 8.73 19.38 15.52
C SER A 58 7.26 19.04 15.78
N MET A 59 6.70 19.58 16.86
CA MET A 59 5.30 19.34 17.25
C MET A 59 4.31 19.96 16.26
N LYS A 60 4.69 21.05 15.58
CA LYS A 60 3.82 21.74 14.62
C LYS A 60 3.58 20.92 13.35
N THR A 61 4.57 20.11 12.95
CA THR A 61 4.56 19.37 11.68
C THR A 61 4.53 17.86 11.85
N ASN A 62 4.48 17.34 13.08
CA ASN A 62 4.58 15.91 13.40
C ASN A 62 5.79 15.21 12.77
N MET A 63 6.88 15.97 12.60
CA MET A 63 8.12 15.52 11.98
C MET A 63 9.19 15.30 13.05
N HIS A 64 9.96 14.23 12.92
CA HIS A 64 11.06 13.87 13.80
C HIS A 64 12.34 13.71 12.98
N LYS A 65 13.43 14.32 13.43
CA LYS A 65 14.75 14.13 12.83
C LYS A 65 15.38 12.89 13.45
N ILE A 66 15.70 11.90 12.64
CA ILE A 66 16.16 10.60 13.10
C ILE A 66 17.55 10.35 12.55
N LYS A 67 18.44 9.94 13.45
CA LYS A 67 19.76 9.40 13.11
C LYS A 67 19.65 7.89 12.98
N TYR A 68 19.90 7.35 11.80
CA TYR A 68 19.80 5.92 11.52
C TYR A 68 21.00 5.44 10.68
N ARG A 69 21.27 4.14 10.71
CA ARG A 69 22.31 3.53 9.87
C ARG A 69 21.70 3.09 8.55
N VAL A 70 22.28 3.50 7.42
CA VAL A 70 21.77 3.06 6.12
C VAL A 70 22.06 1.56 5.99
N PRO A 71 21.03 0.72 5.71
CA PRO A 71 21.26 -0.68 5.38
C PRO A 71 21.90 -0.73 3.99
N GLU A 72 23.23 -0.70 3.96
CA GLU A 72 24.00 -0.85 2.73
C GLU A 72 23.91 -2.30 2.26
N SER A 73 23.78 -2.48 0.93
CA SER A 73 23.91 -3.80 0.32
C SER A 73 25.37 -4.20 0.49
N ALA A 74 25.68 -5.02 1.50
CA ALA A 74 27.03 -5.45 1.85
C ALA A 74 27.85 -5.82 0.60
N ARG A 75 28.63 -4.85 0.11
CA ARG A 75 29.85 -5.11 -0.64
C ARG A 75 30.96 -4.94 0.38
N ALA A 76 31.74 -6.00 0.54
CA ALA A 76 32.77 -6.09 1.58
C ALA A 76 33.67 -4.85 1.57
N GLY A 77 33.75 -4.15 2.70
CA GLY A 77 34.76 -3.11 2.94
C GLY A 77 34.27 -1.65 3.05
N GLN A 78 32.98 -1.33 2.89
CA GLN A 78 32.50 0.05 3.08
C GLN A 78 31.98 0.30 4.51
N SER A 79 32.44 1.41 5.10
CA SER A 79 32.07 1.84 6.45
C SER A 79 30.57 2.15 6.55
N THR A 80 29.89 1.63 7.57
CA THR A 80 28.46 1.87 7.81
C THR A 80 28.13 3.37 7.87
N ARG A 81 27.50 3.89 6.82
CA ARG A 81 27.11 5.31 6.75
C ARG A 81 25.89 5.56 7.64
N SER A 82 26.02 6.48 8.60
CA SER A 82 24.88 7.03 9.33
C SER A 82 24.30 8.25 8.63
N GLU A 83 22.98 8.33 8.54
CA GLU A 83 22.26 9.48 7.99
C GLU A 83 21.34 10.10 9.04
N GLU A 84 21.10 11.41 8.90
CA GLU A 84 20.11 12.13 9.68
C GLU A 84 19.06 12.76 8.78
N LYS A 85 17.80 12.36 8.94
CA LYS A 85 16.72 12.86 8.08
C LYS A 85 15.42 13.05 8.85
N TRP A 86 14.61 13.99 8.40
CA TRP A 86 13.27 14.23 8.92
C TRP A 86 12.28 13.22 8.36
N TYR A 87 11.50 12.63 9.25
CA TYR A 87 10.43 11.69 8.92
C TYR A 87 9.15 12.07 9.66
N HIS A 88 8.03 11.89 8.97
CA HIS A 88 6.71 11.98 9.59
C HIS A 88 6.50 10.85 10.59
N VAL A 89 5.80 11.12 11.68
CA VAL A 89 5.50 10.16 12.77
C VAL A 89 4.90 8.84 12.27
N SER A 90 4.16 8.86 11.16
CA SER A 90 3.58 7.66 10.54
C SER A 90 4.60 6.66 9.98
N ASN A 91 5.86 7.07 9.79
CA ASN A 91 6.94 6.20 9.34
C ASN A 91 7.72 5.57 10.50
N LEU A 92 7.29 5.82 11.73
CA LEU A 92 7.95 5.37 12.95
C LEU A 92 7.13 4.29 13.63
N ALA A 93 7.84 3.36 14.27
CA ALA A 93 7.26 2.38 15.17
C ALA A 93 8.17 2.25 16.41
N GLN A 94 7.58 1.93 17.56
CA GLN A 94 8.36 1.62 18.76
C GLN A 94 8.55 0.10 18.88
N TYR A 95 9.63 -0.34 19.51
CA TYR A 95 9.73 -1.72 19.98
C TYR A 95 8.71 -1.96 21.09
N THR A 96 7.52 -2.45 20.75
CA THR A 96 6.62 -3.05 21.75
C THR A 96 7.07 -4.47 22.03
N CYS A 97 8.11 -4.65 22.84
CA CYS A 97 8.38 -5.92 23.49
C CYS A 97 9.01 -5.70 24.87
N THR A 98 8.17 -5.41 25.85
CA THR A 98 8.44 -5.79 27.24
C THR A 98 7.44 -6.88 27.62
N SER A 99 7.98 -8.02 28.04
CA SER A 99 7.29 -9.20 28.56
C SER A 99 6.24 -8.77 29.60
N THR A 100 4.97 -9.15 29.51
CA THR A 100 4.39 -10.32 30.21
C THR A 100 2.90 -10.52 29.82
N GLY A 101 2.47 -10.03 28.65
CA GLY A 101 1.05 -10.08 28.21
C GLY A 101 0.84 -10.14 26.69
N ALA A 102 1.78 -10.81 25.99
CA ALA A 102 2.03 -10.64 24.56
C ALA A 102 0.88 -11.06 23.63
N SER A 103 0.03 -12.01 24.02
CA SER A 103 -1.08 -12.49 23.18
C SER A 103 -2.16 -11.41 23.00
N ASN A 104 -2.64 -10.82 24.10
CA ASN A 104 -3.70 -9.82 24.04
C ASN A 104 -3.23 -8.50 23.43
N LYS A 105 -1.99 -8.06 23.73
CA LYS A 105 -1.44 -6.82 23.15
C LYS A 105 -1.17 -6.94 21.66
N LYS A 106 -0.65 -8.07 21.16
CA LYS A 106 -0.52 -8.31 19.70
C LYS A 106 -1.89 -8.34 19.02
N ARG A 107 -2.91 -8.95 19.65
CA ARG A 107 -4.28 -8.95 19.13
C ARG A 107 -4.90 -7.54 19.10
N LEU A 108 -4.73 -6.76 20.16
CA LEU A 108 -5.15 -5.35 20.23
C LEU A 108 -4.43 -4.49 19.19
N HIS A 109 -3.11 -4.64 19.07
CA HIS A 109 -2.31 -3.93 18.06
C HIS A 109 -2.74 -4.32 16.64
N ARG A 110 -2.95 -5.60 16.36
CA ARG A 110 -3.49 -6.04 15.07
C ARG A 110 -4.88 -5.44 14.84
N LYS A 111 -5.77 -5.44 15.84
CA LYS A 111 -7.10 -4.83 15.73
C LYS A 111 -7.04 -3.30 15.49
N GLN A 112 -6.02 -2.63 16.02
CA GLN A 112 -5.89 -1.17 15.99
C GLN A 112 -5.10 -0.66 14.77
N TYR A 113 -4.15 -1.43 14.26
CA TYR A 113 -3.22 -1.02 13.21
C TYR A 113 -3.18 -1.94 11.97
N CYS A 114 -3.79 -3.13 12.01
CA CYS A 114 -3.98 -3.92 10.81
C CYS A 114 -5.13 -3.31 10.02
N ILE A 115 -4.79 -2.43 9.10
CA ILE A 115 -5.70 -2.02 8.04
C ILE A 115 -5.75 -3.20 7.09
N SER A 116 -6.84 -3.99 7.14
CA SER A 116 -7.05 -5.00 6.11
C SER A 116 -7.20 -4.28 4.78
N THR A 117 -6.42 -4.68 3.78
CA THR A 117 -6.61 -4.20 2.43
C THR A 117 -7.97 -4.69 1.96
N THR A 118 -8.97 -3.81 2.00
CA THR A 118 -10.29 -4.11 1.44
C THR A 118 -10.19 -4.14 -0.09
N LYS A 119 -11.10 -4.87 -0.74
CA LYS A 119 -11.22 -4.87 -2.21
C LYS A 119 -11.30 -3.45 -2.77
N SER A 120 -12.06 -2.58 -2.11
CA SER A 120 -12.16 -1.15 -2.45
C SER A 120 -10.82 -0.42 -2.36
N SER A 121 -10.05 -0.63 -1.29
CA SER A 121 -8.73 0.01 -1.13
C SER A 121 -7.71 -0.51 -2.15
N LEU A 122 -7.79 -1.78 -2.53
CA LEU A 122 -6.97 -2.33 -3.61
C LEU A 122 -7.29 -1.67 -4.96
N LEU A 123 -8.58 -1.59 -5.31
CA LEU A 123 -9.05 -0.95 -6.55
C LEU A 123 -8.66 0.53 -6.61
N GLU A 124 -8.76 1.23 -5.48
CA GLU A 124 -8.34 2.63 -5.36
C GLU A 124 -6.83 2.79 -5.55
N ASN A 125 -6.01 1.91 -4.96
CA ASN A 125 -4.56 1.94 -5.16
C ASN A 125 -4.17 1.63 -6.62
N LEU A 126 -4.83 0.67 -7.27
CA LEU A 126 -4.60 0.37 -8.70
C LEU A 126 -4.88 1.59 -9.59
N ARG A 127 -5.97 2.31 -9.31
CA ARG A 127 -6.35 3.52 -10.04
C ARG A 127 -5.44 4.71 -9.75
N SER A 128 -5.13 4.97 -8.47
CA SER A 128 -4.42 6.19 -8.05
C SER A 128 -2.90 6.08 -8.12
N GLU A 129 -2.32 4.96 -7.68
CA GLU A 129 -0.87 4.77 -7.59
C GLU A 129 -0.27 4.23 -8.88
N PHE A 130 -0.95 3.26 -9.50
CA PHE A 130 -0.44 2.58 -10.71
C PHE A 130 -1.01 3.14 -12.01
N ARG A 131 -2.01 4.04 -11.93
CA ARG A 131 -2.77 4.53 -13.09
C ARG A 131 -3.29 3.41 -13.99
N LEU A 132 -3.61 2.26 -13.38
CA LEU A 132 -4.20 1.11 -14.06
C LEU A 132 -5.71 1.16 -13.85
N PRO A 133 -6.48 1.57 -14.87
CA PRO A 133 -7.94 1.55 -14.77
C PRO A 133 -8.41 0.10 -14.69
N VAL A 134 -9.05 -0.26 -13.58
CA VAL A 134 -9.78 -1.52 -13.50
C VAL A 134 -11.07 -1.36 -14.31
N VAL A 135 -11.07 -1.99 -15.49
CA VAL A 135 -12.11 -1.85 -16.52
C VAL A 135 -13.33 -2.72 -16.19
N MET A 136 -13.12 -3.85 -15.51
CA MET A 136 -14.17 -4.76 -15.08
C MET A 136 -13.84 -5.33 -13.70
N ASP A 137 -14.86 -5.41 -12.84
CA ASP A 137 -14.79 -6.12 -11.56
C ASP A 137 -15.82 -7.27 -11.56
N PRO A 138 -15.43 -8.51 -11.90
CA PRO A 138 -16.36 -9.62 -12.05
C PRO A 138 -16.97 -10.04 -10.70
N ILE A 139 -18.15 -10.65 -10.78
CA ILE A 139 -18.87 -11.16 -9.62
C ILE A 139 -18.07 -12.31 -8.99
N GLY A 140 -18.06 -12.39 -7.65
CA GLY A 140 -17.32 -13.40 -6.90
C GLY A 140 -17.98 -14.79 -6.87
N ASN A 141 -18.55 -15.24 -7.97
CA ASN A 141 -19.24 -16.54 -8.11
C ASN A 141 -18.29 -17.69 -8.52
N GLY A 142 -16.99 -17.43 -8.60
CA GLY A 142 -15.99 -18.40 -9.09
C GLY A 142 -15.79 -18.38 -10.61
N ASN A 143 -16.60 -17.65 -11.38
CA ASN A 143 -16.47 -17.53 -12.84
C ASN A 143 -15.66 -16.30 -13.26
N CYS A 144 -14.90 -15.68 -12.35
CA CYS A 144 -14.25 -14.39 -12.60
C CYS A 144 -13.30 -14.39 -13.81
N GLN A 145 -12.67 -15.53 -14.10
CA GLN A 145 -11.80 -15.71 -15.27
C GLN A 145 -12.60 -15.67 -16.57
N PHE A 146 -13.70 -16.41 -16.66
CA PHE A 146 -14.60 -16.40 -17.82
C PHE A 146 -15.33 -15.07 -17.98
N GLY A 147 -15.71 -14.42 -16.87
CA GLY A 147 -16.31 -13.08 -16.88
C GLY A 147 -15.38 -12.03 -17.49
N ALA A 148 -14.11 -12.05 -17.09
CA ALA A 148 -13.10 -11.17 -17.67
C ALA A 148 -12.89 -11.42 -19.17
N VAL A 149 -12.80 -12.69 -19.58
CA VAL A 149 -12.66 -13.06 -21.00
C VAL A 149 -13.90 -12.66 -21.79
N SER A 150 -15.10 -12.96 -21.31
CA SER A 150 -16.38 -12.58 -21.92
C SER A 150 -16.48 -11.06 -22.13
N TYR A 151 -16.05 -10.27 -21.14
CA TYR A 151 -16.05 -8.81 -21.25
C TYR A 151 -15.11 -8.30 -22.34
N HIS A 152 -13.89 -8.85 -22.41
CA HIS A 152 -12.93 -8.47 -23.45
C HIS A 152 -13.38 -8.93 -24.84
N LEU A 153 -13.91 -10.14 -24.97
CA LEU A 153 -14.46 -10.65 -26.24
C LEU A 153 -15.61 -9.77 -26.76
N ARG A 154 -16.47 -9.26 -25.88
CA ARG A 154 -17.53 -8.32 -26.26
C ARG A 154 -17.02 -7.03 -26.88
N GLN A 155 -15.83 -6.55 -26.49
CA GLN A 155 -15.22 -5.36 -27.12
C GLN A 155 -14.85 -5.60 -28.59
N TYR A 156 -14.65 -6.87 -28.98
CA TYR A 156 -14.37 -7.29 -30.35
C TYR A 156 -15.62 -7.80 -31.09
N GLY A 157 -16.82 -7.60 -30.53
CA GLY A 157 -18.08 -8.07 -31.12
C GLY A 157 -18.37 -9.55 -30.93
N ILE A 158 -17.60 -10.25 -30.09
CA ILE A 158 -17.80 -11.68 -29.80
C ILE A 158 -18.63 -11.81 -28.53
N HIS A 159 -19.90 -12.19 -28.68
CA HIS A 159 -20.85 -12.33 -27.57
C HIS A 159 -20.87 -13.78 -27.07
N ARG A 160 -19.99 -14.11 -26.12
CA ARG A 160 -19.97 -15.41 -25.41
C ARG A 160 -20.26 -15.22 -23.93
N SER A 161 -21.13 -16.05 -23.37
CA SER A 161 -21.45 -16.06 -21.93
C SER A 161 -20.33 -16.76 -21.13
N GLU A 162 -20.31 -16.54 -19.82
CA GLU A 162 -19.35 -17.20 -18.91
C GLU A 162 -19.53 -18.72 -18.95
N GLU A 163 -20.77 -19.18 -18.98
CA GLU A 163 -21.16 -20.59 -19.04
C GLU A 163 -20.74 -21.24 -20.35
N THR A 164 -20.91 -20.52 -21.48
CA THR A 164 -20.48 -21.01 -22.79
C THR A 164 -18.97 -21.18 -22.85
N LEU A 165 -18.20 -20.20 -22.36
CA LEU A 165 -16.74 -20.28 -22.34
C LEU A 165 -16.23 -21.43 -21.49
N ARG A 166 -16.87 -21.67 -20.34
CA ARG A 166 -16.55 -22.80 -19.47
C ARG A 166 -16.83 -24.13 -20.14
N HIS A 167 -17.97 -24.26 -20.82
CA HIS A 167 -18.29 -25.47 -21.56
C HIS A 167 -17.34 -25.72 -22.73
N ASP A 168 -16.95 -24.66 -23.44
CA ASP A 168 -15.98 -24.72 -24.54
C ASP A 168 -14.60 -25.19 -24.02
N GLU A 169 -14.16 -24.71 -22.86
CA GLU A 169 -12.94 -25.19 -22.19
C GLU A 169 -13.02 -26.68 -21.84
N GLU A 170 -14.09 -27.11 -21.17
CA GLU A 170 -14.29 -28.52 -20.80
C GLU A 170 -14.25 -29.44 -22.03
N THR A 171 -14.87 -29.00 -23.14
CA THR A 171 -14.88 -29.72 -24.41
C THR A 171 -13.49 -29.81 -25.02
N CYS A 172 -12.74 -28.71 -25.02
CA CYS A 172 -11.39 -28.64 -25.54
C CYS A 172 -10.44 -29.57 -24.76
N LEU A 173 -10.51 -29.55 -23.42
CA LEU A 173 -9.71 -30.43 -22.57
C LEU A 173 -10.01 -31.91 -22.83
N ARG A 174 -11.29 -32.26 -23.07
CA ARG A 174 -11.68 -33.64 -23.41
C ARG A 174 -11.12 -34.09 -24.75
N GLN A 175 -11.09 -33.21 -25.74
CA GLN A 175 -10.53 -33.51 -27.06
C GLN A 175 -8.99 -33.65 -27.03
N LEU A 176 -8.33 -32.92 -26.13
CA LEU A 176 -6.87 -32.98 -25.96
C LEU A 176 -6.39 -34.19 -25.15
N GLY A 177 -7.31 -35.02 -24.63
CA GLY A 177 -6.97 -36.21 -23.84
C GLY A 177 -6.31 -35.89 -22.49
N THR A 178 -6.37 -34.63 -22.06
CA THR A 178 -5.87 -34.18 -20.75
C THR A 178 -6.99 -34.26 -19.73
N TRP A 179 -7.23 -35.46 -19.20
CA TRP A 179 -8.04 -35.71 -18.00
C TRP A 179 -7.43 -36.85 -17.19
#